data_AF-A0AAJ1V5A1-F1
#
_entry.id   AF-A0AAJ1V5A1-F1
#
_cell.length_a   1.000
_cell.length_b   1.000
_cell.length_c   1.000
_cell.angle_alpha   90.00
_cell.angle_beta   90.00
_cell.angle_gamma   90.00
#
_symmetry.space_group_name_H-M   'P 1'
#
loop_
_entity.id
_entity.type
_entity.pdbx_description
1 polymer ?
#
loop_
_entity_poly.entity_id
_entity_poly.type
_entity_poly.pdbx_seq_one_letter_code
_entity_poly.pdbx_strand_id
1 'polypeptide(L)' 'IADARRRVGNKVALQGNMDPSMLYAPPARIEEEVATILAGFGHGEGHVFNLGHGIHQDVPPEHAGVFVEAVHRLSEQYHR' A
#
# COMPACT_ATOMS: atom_id res chain seq x y z
N ILE A 1 1.92 -5.72 -7.68
CA ILE A 1 2.07 -6.66 -6.52
C ILE A 1 1.50 -8.07 -6.79
N ALA A 2 0.30 -8.22 -7.38
CA ALA A 2 -0.34 -9.52 -7.64
C ALA A 2 0.57 -10.55 -8.35
N ASP A 3 1.19 -10.16 -9.46
CA ASP A 3 2.09 -11.03 -10.21
C ASP A 3 3.33 -11.43 -9.41
N ALA A 4 3.88 -10.49 -8.62
CA ALA A 4 5.01 -10.77 -7.74
C ALA A 4 4.62 -11.82 -6.68
N ARG A 5 3.45 -11.68 -6.03
CA ARG A 5 2.92 -12.67 -5.07
C ARG A 5 2.75 -14.03 -5.73
N ARG A 6 2.18 -14.10 -6.94
CA ARG A 6 2.01 -15.35 -7.70
C ARG A 6 3.34 -16.04 -7.99
N ARG A 7 4.38 -15.28 -8.32
CA ARG A 7 5.72 -15.82 -8.68
C ARG A 7 6.48 -16.35 -7.47
N VAL A 8 6.40 -15.66 -6.33
CA VAL A 8 7.15 -16.05 -5.12
C VAL A 8 6.35 -16.98 -4.20
N GLY A 9 5.02 -17.00 -4.31
CA GLY A 9 4.13 -17.75 -3.43
C GLY A 9 4.36 -17.36 -1.97
N ASN A 10 4.50 -18.36 -1.11
CA ASN A 10 4.75 -18.17 0.33
C ASN A 10 6.25 -18.30 0.70
N LYS A 11 7.16 -18.20 -0.27
CA LYS A 11 8.60 -18.38 -0.02
C LYS A 11 9.21 -17.18 0.72
N VAL A 12 8.65 -16.00 0.51
CA VAL A 12 9.10 -14.73 1.10
C VAL A 12 7.90 -13.81 1.31
N ALA A 13 8.02 -12.87 2.25
CA ALA A 13 7.14 -11.71 2.30
C ALA A 13 7.49 -10.71 1.18
N LEU A 14 6.52 -9.88 0.80
CA LEU A 14 6.70 -8.79 -0.15
C LEU A 14 6.47 -7.46 0.57
N GLN A 15 7.39 -6.51 0.37
CA GLN A 15 7.28 -5.14 0.88
C GLN A 15 7.07 -4.15 -0.28
N GLY A 16 6.19 -3.17 -0.11
CA GLY A 16 5.91 -2.13 -1.11
C GLY A 16 4.43 -1.98 -1.45
N ASN A 17 4.06 -1.33 -2.56
CA ASN A 17 4.92 -0.80 -3.61
C ASN A 17 4.39 0.51 -4.23
N MET A 18 3.67 1.32 -3.44
CA MET A 18 3.00 2.53 -3.93
C MET A 18 4.01 3.57 -4.42
N ASP A 19 3.72 4.24 -5.53
CA ASP A 19 4.54 5.34 -6.03
C ASP A 19 4.49 6.53 -5.03
N PRO A 20 5.62 7.08 -4.56
CA PRO A 20 5.63 8.20 -3.62
C PRO A 20 4.92 9.45 -4.16
N SER A 21 4.88 9.65 -5.49
CA SER A 21 4.17 10.78 -6.10
C SER A 21 2.65 10.73 -5.89
N MET A 22 2.09 9.56 -5.55
CA MET A 22 0.68 9.43 -5.20
C MET A 22 0.29 10.29 -4.00
N LEU A 23 1.25 10.56 -3.10
CA LEU A 23 1.00 11.38 -1.91
C LEU A 23 0.82 12.88 -2.22
N TYR A 24 0.93 13.31 -3.48
CA TYR A 24 0.50 14.65 -3.89
C TYR A 24 -0.98 14.73 -4.29
N ALA A 25 -1.64 13.58 -4.48
CA ALA A 25 -3.05 13.54 -4.86
C ALA A 25 -3.97 13.92 -3.69
N PRO A 26 -5.24 14.26 -3.96
CA PRO A 26 -6.22 14.45 -2.89
C PRO A 26 -6.37 13.18 -2.02
N PRO A 27 -6.70 13.31 -0.72
CA PRO A 27 -6.82 12.18 0.21
C PRO A 27 -7.63 10.98 -0.32
N ALA A 28 -8.78 11.25 -0.96
CA ALA A 28 -9.61 10.19 -1.54
C ALA A 28 -8.85 9.35 -2.59
N ARG A 29 -7.99 9.98 -3.40
CA ARG A 29 -7.21 9.27 -4.42
C ARG A 29 -6.08 8.44 -3.79
N ILE A 30 -5.50 8.91 -2.69
CA ILE A 30 -4.51 8.14 -1.91
C ILE A 30 -5.18 6.87 -1.36
N GLU A 31 -6.37 6.99 -0.76
CA GLU A 31 -7.13 5.86 -0.24
C GLU A 31 -7.49 4.83 -1.33
N GLU A 32 -7.92 5.30 -2.50
CA GLU A 32 -8.23 4.43 -3.65
C GLU A 32 -6.99 3.66 -4.15
N GLU A 33 -5.82 4.30 -4.18
CA GLU A 33 -4.58 3.62 -4.58
C GLU A 33 -4.17 2.57 -3.55
N VAL A 34 -4.28 2.89 -2.25
CA VAL A 34 -4.07 1.92 -1.17
C VAL A 34 -5.02 0.72 -1.32
N ALA A 35 -6.31 0.97 -1.53
CA ALA A 35 -7.30 -0.08 -1.76
C ALA A 35 -6.94 -0.97 -2.96
N THR A 36 -6.49 -0.35 -4.05
CA THR A 36 -6.09 -1.05 -5.28
C THR A 36 -4.90 -1.98 -5.04
N ILE A 37 -3.87 -1.51 -4.33
CA ILE A 37 -2.68 -2.32 -4.04
C ILE A 37 -3.01 -3.45 -3.07
N LEU A 38 -3.81 -3.19 -2.02
CA LEU A 38 -4.27 -4.22 -1.08
C LEU A 38 -5.10 -5.29 -1.80
N ALA A 39 -6.06 -4.91 -2.63
CA ALA A 39 -6.85 -5.84 -3.43
C ALA A 39 -5.97 -6.66 -4.39
N GLY A 40 -4.94 -6.02 -4.96
CA GLY A 40 -3.95 -6.69 -5.79
C GLY A 40 -3.09 -7.70 -5.03
N PHE A 41 -2.79 -7.48 -3.74
CA PHE A 41 -2.13 -8.49 -2.92
C PHE A 41 -3.13 -9.60 -2.55
N GLY A 42 -4.29 -9.25 -2.02
CA GLY A 42 -5.37 -10.15 -1.63
C GLY A 42 -5.27 -10.68 -0.18
N HIS A 43 -6.05 -11.71 0.15
CA HIS A 43 -6.16 -12.24 1.51
C HIS A 43 -4.89 -12.93 2.03
N GLY A 44 -4.68 -12.91 3.35
CA GLY A 44 -3.61 -13.63 4.05
C GLY A 44 -2.36 -12.81 4.33
N GLU A 45 -1.37 -13.46 4.92
CA GLU A 45 -0.16 -12.81 5.44
C GLU A 45 0.94 -12.59 4.39
N GLY A 46 2.01 -11.88 4.79
CA GLY A 46 3.22 -11.71 3.98
C GLY A 46 3.29 -10.44 3.13
N HIS A 47 2.40 -9.47 3.35
CA HIS A 47 2.49 -8.13 2.76
C HIS A 47 2.87 -7.09 3.82
N VAL A 48 3.99 -6.41 3.61
CA VAL A 48 4.30 -5.17 4.33
C VAL A 48 4.05 -4.02 3.37
N PHE A 49 2.94 -3.31 3.54
CA PHE A 49 2.66 -2.16 2.69
C PHE A 49 3.74 -1.08 2.89
N ASN A 50 4.30 -0.59 1.79
CA ASN A 50 5.26 0.52 1.82
C ASN A 50 5.21 1.29 0.49
N LEU A 51 5.90 2.42 0.43
CA LEU A 51 6.24 3.07 -0.83
C LEU A 51 7.26 2.23 -1.60
N GLY A 52 7.32 2.42 -2.93
CA GLY A 52 8.33 1.83 -3.80
C GLY A 52 9.67 2.57 -3.76
N HIS A 53 9.70 3.77 -3.18
CA HIS A 53 10.89 4.61 -3.01
C HIS A 53 10.71 5.51 -1.77
N GLY A 54 11.73 6.27 -1.40
CA GLY A 54 11.62 7.27 -0.34
C GLY A 54 10.56 8.34 -0.64
N ILE A 55 9.85 8.76 0.40
CA ILE A 55 8.92 9.90 0.37
C ILE A 55 9.65 11.18 -0.07
N HIS A 56 8.98 12.03 -0.86
CA HIS A 56 9.56 13.31 -1.27
C HIS A 56 9.44 14.34 -0.15
N GLN A 57 10.40 15.26 -0.09
CA GLN A 57 10.47 16.31 0.95
C GLN A 57 9.25 17.25 0.97
N ASP A 58 8.61 17.44 -0.19
CA ASP A 58 7.51 18.41 -0.37
C ASP A 58 6.12 17.76 -0.22
N VAL A 59 6.06 16.48 0.15
CA VAL A 59 4.78 15.81 0.44
C VAL A 59 4.17 16.42 1.70
N PRO A 60 2.89 16.85 1.67
CA PRO A 60 2.21 17.30 2.87
C PRO A 60 2.17 16.17 3.93
N PRO A 61 2.66 16.38 5.17
CA PRO A 61 2.69 15.34 6.19
C PRO A 61 1.31 14.70 6.47
N GLU A 62 0.24 15.47 6.34
CA GLU A 62 -1.14 14.99 6.46
C GLU A 62 -1.48 13.90 5.43
N HIS A 63 -0.92 13.96 4.23
CA HIS A 63 -1.13 12.95 3.20
C HIS A 63 -0.42 11.64 3.53
N ALA A 64 0.74 11.70 4.19
CA ALA A 64 1.39 10.52 4.76
C ALA A 64 0.53 9.90 5.87
N GLY A 65 -0.15 10.73 6.68
CA GLY A 65 -1.14 10.29 7.67
C GLY A 65 -2.30 9.52 7.02
N VAL A 66 -2.94 10.12 6.01
CA VAL A 66 -4.02 9.47 5.23
C VAL A 66 -3.57 8.12 4.67
N PHE A 67 -2.37 8.05 4.11
CA PHE A 67 -1.78 6.81 3.60
C PHE A 67 -1.69 5.72 4.69
N VAL A 68 -1.13 6.05 5.86
CA VAL A 68 -0.96 5.09 6.98
C VAL A 68 -2.32 4.64 7.52
N GLU A 69 -3.25 5.57 7.74
CA GLU A 69 -4.59 5.27 8.24
C GLU A 69 -5.38 4.39 7.26
N ALA A 70 -5.30 4.69 5.96
CA ALA A 70 -5.93 3.91 4.91
C ALA A 70 -5.41 2.47 4.89
N VAL A 71 -4.10 2.27 5.00
CA VAL A 71 -3.50 0.92 5.03
C VAL A 71 -4.06 0.10 6.19
N HIS A 72 -4.09 0.65 7.41
CA HIS A 72 -4.60 -0.08 8.57
C HIS A 72 -6.11 -0.38 8.46
N ARG A 73 -6.90 0.62 8.08
CA ARG A 73 -8.37 0.48 8.01
C ARG A 73 -8.81 -0.45 6.88
N LEU A 74 -8.22 -0.35 5.70
CA LEU A 74 -8.66 -1.08 4.51
C LEU A 74 -8.08 -2.49 4.42
N SER A 75 -6.98 -2.78 5.12
CA SER A 75 -6.36 -4.11 5.12
C SER A 75 -7.12 -5.11 6.01
N GLU A 76 -7.86 -4.66 7.04
CA GLU A 76 -8.52 -5.55 8.00
C GLU A 76 -9.37 -6.66 7.34
N GLN A 77 -10.11 -6.32 6.29
CA GLN A 77 -10.96 -7.28 5.57
C GLN A 77 -10.20 -8.45 4.92
N TYR A 78 -8.89 -8.31 4.68
CA TYR A 78 -8.05 -9.34 4.06
C TYR A 78 -7.41 -10.30 5.08
N HIS A 79 -7.62 -10.05 6.38
CA HIS A 79 -7.03 -10.81 7.49
C HIS A 79 -8.07 -11.34 8.49
N ARG A 80 -9.35 -11.28 8.13
CA ARG A 80 -10.47 -11.86 8.89
C ARG A 80 -10.67 -13.33 8.59
#